data_AF-W7KHB8-F1
#
_entry.id   AF-W7KHB8-F1
#
_cell.length_a   1.000
_cell.length_b   1.000
_cell.length_c   1.000
_cell.angle_alpha   90.00
_cell.angle_beta   90.00
_cell.angle_gamma   90.00
#
_symmetry.space_group_name_H-M   'P 1'
#
loop_
_entity.id
_entity.type
_entity.pdbx_description
1 polymer ?
#
loop_
_entity_poly.entity_id
_entity_poly.type
_entity_poly.pdbx_seq_one_letter_code
_entity_poly.pdbx_strand_id
1 'polypeptide(L)'
;MHHRHRRGLRFLILTSLREGPKTGVEIMRSVEKLGMGWVPSPGSLYPMLARMAEEGLIRKREDGRYELTDEGRAWIDSILGRLGWTPAGSENVEQELEFIVEYLEDLKKSEPESFEKIRERLKALVSRLEQVVSK
;
A
#
# COMPACT_ATOMS: atom_id res chain seq x y z
N MET A 1 8.14 12.72 12.22
CA MET A 1 8.70 11.48 11.62
C MET A 1 7.75 10.25 11.71
N HIS A 2 6.42 10.36 11.48
CA HIS A 2 5.47 9.23 11.69
C HIS A 2 4.57 8.88 10.47
N HIS A 3 4.83 9.41 9.28
CA HIS A 3 3.91 9.26 8.14
C HIS A 3 4.15 8.01 7.28
N ARG A 4 5.39 7.50 7.22
CA ARG A 4 5.76 6.38 6.34
C ARG A 4 5.19 5.03 6.78
N HIS A 5 5.20 4.74 8.09
CA HIS A 5 4.63 3.49 8.65
C HIS A 5 3.09 3.44 8.60
N ARG A 6 2.41 4.60 8.66
CA ARG A 6 0.95 4.68 8.62
C ARG A 6 0.35 4.36 7.25
N ARG A 7 1.01 4.79 6.16
CA ARG A 7 0.56 4.50 4.79
C ARG A 7 0.65 3.01 4.45
N GLY A 8 1.73 2.34 4.87
CA GLY A 8 1.89 0.89 4.69
C GLY A 8 0.89 0.06 5.51
N LEU A 9 0.65 0.43 6.77
CA LEU A 9 -0.27 -0.31 7.64
C LEU A 9 -1.70 -0.32 7.10
N ARG A 10 -2.21 0.82 6.60
CA ARG A 10 -3.55 0.90 5.98
C ARG A 10 -3.68 -0.08 4.81
N PHE A 11 -2.69 -0.08 3.92
CA PHE A 11 -2.67 -1.00 2.77
C PHE A 11 -2.70 -2.47 3.24
N LEU A 12 -1.86 -2.84 4.21
CA LEU A 12 -1.80 -4.22 4.72
C LEU A 12 -3.12 -4.64 5.39
N ILE A 13 -3.79 -3.74 6.12
CA ILE A 13 -5.12 -4.00 6.71
C ILE A 13 -6.16 -4.23 5.61
N LEU A 14 -6.24 -3.36 4.61
CA LEU A 14 -7.23 -3.49 3.53
C LEU A 14 -6.99 -4.75 2.71
N THR A 15 -5.74 -5.06 2.39
CA THR A 15 -5.35 -6.32 1.72
C THR A 15 -5.76 -7.53 2.56
N SER A 16 -5.55 -7.49 3.89
CA SER A 16 -6.01 -8.55 4.80
C SER A 16 -7.53 -8.76 4.73
N LEU A 17 -8.31 -7.67 4.70
CA LEU A 17 -9.77 -7.73 4.70
C LEU A 17 -10.39 -8.10 3.35
N ARG A 18 -9.61 -8.13 2.25
CA ARG A 18 -10.10 -8.64 0.94
C ARG A 18 -10.49 -10.11 1.00
N GLU A 19 -9.80 -10.90 1.82
CA GLU A 19 -10.11 -12.33 2.02
C GLU A 19 -11.34 -12.57 2.90
N GLY A 20 -11.94 -11.50 3.46
CA GLY A 20 -13.17 -11.57 4.26
C GLY A 20 -13.04 -10.97 5.67
N PRO A 21 -14.15 -10.93 6.43
CA PRO A 21 -14.20 -10.25 7.72
C PRO A 21 -13.29 -10.88 8.79
N LYS A 22 -12.55 -10.06 9.54
CA LYS A 22 -11.54 -10.50 10.52
C LYS A 22 -11.57 -9.69 11.81
N THR A 23 -11.28 -10.32 12.93
CA THR A 23 -11.02 -9.66 14.22
C THR A 23 -9.70 -8.87 14.18
N GLY A 24 -9.50 -7.94 15.12
CA GLY A 24 -8.24 -7.20 15.22
C GLY A 24 -7.00 -8.10 15.37
N VAL A 25 -7.13 -9.23 16.06
CA VAL A 25 -6.05 -10.22 16.24
C VAL A 25 -5.72 -10.92 14.92
N GLU A 26 -6.74 -11.32 14.16
CA GLU A 26 -6.55 -11.94 12.84
C GLU A 26 -5.94 -10.97 11.84
N ILE A 27 -6.34 -9.69 11.88
CA ILE A 27 -5.74 -8.63 11.06
C ILE A 27 -4.26 -8.47 11.43
N MET A 28 -3.92 -8.43 12.73
CA MET A 28 -2.53 -8.31 13.18
C MET A 28 -1.64 -9.45 12.64
N ARG A 29 -2.10 -10.70 12.73
CA ARG A 29 -1.39 -11.87 12.18
C ARG A 29 -1.25 -11.83 10.66
N SER A 30 -2.29 -11.38 9.97
CA SER A 30 -2.27 -11.24 8.52
C SER A 30 -1.30 -10.13 8.07
N VAL A 31 -1.30 -9.00 8.77
CA VAL A 31 -0.35 -7.90 8.55
C VAL A 31 1.08 -8.34 8.83
N GLU A 32 1.33 -9.14 9.87
CA GLU A 32 2.65 -9.73 10.14
C GLU A 32 3.16 -10.57 8.97
N LYS A 33 2.31 -11.45 8.44
CA LYS A 33 2.65 -12.30 7.29
C LYS A 33 2.92 -11.47 6.02
N LEU A 34 2.06 -10.50 5.72
CA LEU A 34 2.19 -9.63 4.55
C LEU A 34 3.36 -8.64 4.68
N GLY A 35 3.68 -8.23 5.91
CA GLY A 35 4.77 -7.31 6.25
C GLY A 35 6.13 -7.98 6.44
N MET A 36 6.31 -9.23 5.98
CA MET A 36 7.57 -9.99 6.08
C MET A 36 8.09 -10.11 7.52
N GLY A 37 7.19 -10.37 8.47
CA GLY A 37 7.51 -10.54 9.90
C GLY A 37 7.45 -9.26 10.73
N TRP A 38 7.12 -8.11 10.12
CA TRP A 38 6.85 -6.88 10.87
C TRP A 38 5.46 -6.90 11.51
N VAL A 39 5.39 -6.76 12.83
CA VAL A 39 4.14 -6.73 13.60
C VAL A 39 3.78 -5.29 14.00
N PRO A 40 2.59 -4.78 13.65
CA PRO A 40 2.14 -3.48 14.16
C PRO A 40 1.82 -3.58 15.66
N SER A 41 2.18 -2.56 16.44
CA SER A 41 1.77 -2.50 17.84
C SER A 41 0.24 -2.29 17.94
N PRO A 42 -0.42 -2.76 19.01
CA PRO A 42 -1.84 -2.46 19.24
C PRO A 42 -2.15 -0.96 19.20
N GLY A 43 -1.25 -0.13 19.74
CA GLY A 43 -1.37 1.34 19.73
C GLY A 43 -1.24 1.99 18.35
N SER A 44 -0.83 1.25 17.33
CA SER A 44 -0.85 1.70 15.93
C SER A 44 -2.00 1.08 15.12
N LEU A 45 -2.35 -0.17 15.40
CA LEU A 45 -3.41 -0.90 14.69
C LEU A 45 -4.81 -0.38 15.02
N TYR A 46 -5.18 -0.32 16.29
CA TYR A 46 -6.55 0.02 16.68
C TYR A 46 -6.94 1.47 16.35
N PRO A 47 -6.06 2.47 16.54
CA PRO A 47 -6.35 3.83 16.05
C PRO A 47 -6.48 3.90 14.53
N MET A 48 -5.72 3.10 13.78
CA MET A 48 -5.85 3.03 12.32
C MET A 48 -7.20 2.40 11.92
N LEU A 49 -7.63 1.32 12.58
CA LEU A 49 -8.93 0.70 12.34
C LEU A 49 -10.09 1.65 12.64
N ALA A 50 -10.02 2.39 13.75
CA ALA A 50 -11.03 3.40 14.09
C ALA A 50 -11.12 4.48 13.01
N ARG A 51 -9.97 5.03 12.61
CA ARG A 51 -9.89 6.04 11.55
C ARG A 51 -10.40 5.52 10.21
N MET A 52 -10.05 4.30 9.81
CA MET A 52 -10.52 3.72 8.54
C MET A 52 -12.03 3.46 8.56
N ALA A 53 -12.62 3.21 9.73
CA ALA A 53 -14.06 3.10 9.89
C ALA A 53 -14.74 4.47 9.78
N GLU A 54 -14.16 5.52 10.39
CA GLU A 54 -14.62 6.91 10.22
C GLU A 54 -14.52 7.38 8.76
N GLU A 55 -13.46 7.01 8.05
CA GLU A 55 -13.27 7.28 6.63
C GLU A 55 -14.17 6.42 5.71
N GLY A 56 -14.94 5.49 6.27
CA GLY A 56 -15.88 4.66 5.52
C GLY A 56 -15.25 3.56 4.67
N LEU A 57 -13.97 3.22 4.86
CA LEU A 57 -13.31 2.14 4.12
C LEU A 57 -13.56 0.75 4.69
N ILE A 58 -13.82 0.68 6.00
CA ILE A 58 -14.13 -0.55 6.70
C ILE A 58 -15.32 -0.33 7.60
N ARG A 59 -16.01 -1.41 7.95
CA ARG A 59 -17.06 -1.39 8.96
C ARG A 59 -16.71 -2.39 10.06
N LYS A 60 -16.97 -2.01 11.31
CA LYS A 60 -16.93 -2.94 12.44
C LYS A 60 -18.30 -3.60 12.59
N ARG A 61 -18.32 -4.92 12.59
CA ARG A 61 -19.50 -5.76 12.81
C ARG A 61 -19.77 -5.92 14.30
N GLU A 62 -21.00 -6.33 14.63
CA GLU A 62 -21.43 -6.58 16.01
C GLU A 62 -20.62 -7.71 16.68
N ASP A 63 -20.16 -8.69 15.90
CA ASP A 63 -19.31 -9.79 16.37
C ASP A 63 -17.83 -9.39 16.59
N GLY A 64 -17.51 -8.10 16.47
CA GLY A 64 -16.18 -7.57 16.70
C GLY A 64 -15.21 -7.72 15.52
N ARG A 65 -15.65 -8.28 14.39
CA ARG A 65 -14.86 -8.33 13.15
C ARG A 65 -14.96 -7.02 12.37
N TYR A 66 -13.94 -6.76 11.57
CA TYR A 66 -13.91 -5.68 10.58
C TYR A 66 -14.10 -6.27 9.20
N GLU A 67 -14.76 -5.54 8.31
CA GLU A 67 -14.97 -5.91 6.91
C GLU A 67 -14.77 -4.70 6.00
N LEU A 68 -14.39 -4.95 4.74
CA LEU A 68 -14.33 -3.89 3.73
C LEU A 68 -15.73 -3.42 3.36
N THR A 69 -15.90 -2.11 3.28
CA THR A 69 -17.00 -1.48 2.55
C THR A 69 -16.73 -1.51 1.04
N ASP A 70 -17.70 -1.09 0.25
CA ASP A 70 -17.53 -0.97 -1.21
C ASP A 70 -16.48 0.11 -1.54
N GLU A 71 -16.47 1.21 -0.80
CA GLU A 71 -15.46 2.27 -0.90
C GLU A 71 -14.07 1.74 -0.55
N GLY A 72 -13.96 0.89 0.48
CA GLY A 72 -12.73 0.23 0.87
C GLY A 72 -12.19 -0.71 -0.20
N ARG A 73 -13.07 -1.48 -0.86
CA ARG A 73 -12.73 -2.35 -2.00
C ARG A 73 -12.24 -1.53 -3.18
N ALA A 74 -12.99 -0.50 -3.58
CA ALA A 74 -12.59 0.37 -4.68
C ALA A 74 -11.24 1.06 -4.41
N TRP A 75 -11.00 1.50 -3.17
CA TRP A 75 -9.73 2.12 -2.78
C TRP A 75 -8.55 1.16 -2.89
N ILE A 76 -8.68 -0.07 -2.38
CA ILE A 76 -7.59 -1.05 -2.43
C ILE A 76 -7.38 -1.58 -3.84
N ASP A 77 -8.43 -1.78 -4.62
CA ASP A 77 -8.34 -2.21 -6.02
C ASP A 77 -7.70 -1.11 -6.90
N SER A 78 -8.00 0.16 -6.63
CA SER A 78 -7.32 1.30 -7.27
C SER A 78 -5.83 1.35 -6.96
N ILE A 79 -5.44 1.07 -5.71
CA ILE A 79 -4.03 1.07 -5.32
C ILE A 79 -3.28 -0.17 -5.82
N LEU A 80 -3.93 -1.35 -5.81
CA LEU A 80 -3.34 -2.56 -6.38
C LEU A 80 -3.20 -2.47 -7.90
N GLY A 81 -4.17 -1.83 -8.57
CA GLY A 81 -4.06 -1.42 -9.97
C GLY A 81 -2.86 -0.49 -10.19
N ARG A 82 -2.70 0.57 -9.39
CA ARG A 82 -1.56 1.50 -9.46
C ARG A 82 -0.20 0.91 -9.08
N LEU A 83 -0.18 -0.24 -8.40
CA LEU A 83 1.04 -0.96 -8.00
C LEU A 83 1.34 -2.17 -8.91
N GLY A 84 0.59 -2.34 -10.01
CA GLY A 84 0.82 -3.41 -10.99
C GLY A 84 0.55 -4.82 -10.45
N TRP A 85 -0.19 -4.98 -9.35
CA TRP A 85 -0.59 -6.30 -8.87
C TRP A 85 -2.04 -6.60 -9.28
N THR A 86 -2.20 -6.98 -10.54
CA THR A 86 -3.36 -7.70 -11.06
C THR A 86 -2.91 -8.86 -11.95
N PRO A 87 -3.68 -9.95 -12.05
CA PRO A 87 -3.43 -11.01 -13.04
C PRO A 87 -3.68 -10.59 -14.51
N ALA A 88 -3.81 -9.30 -14.84
CA ALA A 88 -4.25 -8.87 -16.18
C ALA A 88 -3.50 -7.63 -16.71
N GLY A 89 -2.60 -7.88 -17.66
CA GLY A 89 -2.44 -7.06 -18.87
C GLY A 89 -1.54 -5.82 -18.79
N SER A 90 -0.58 -5.75 -19.71
CA SER A 90 0.37 -4.66 -19.98
C SER A 90 -0.24 -3.31 -20.42
N GLU A 91 -1.55 -3.12 -20.30
CA GLU A 91 -2.28 -2.02 -20.96
C GLU A 91 -2.14 -0.65 -20.27
N ASN A 92 -1.59 -0.59 -19.04
CA ASN A 92 -1.49 0.66 -18.26
C ASN A 92 -0.08 0.99 -17.75
N VAL A 93 0.95 0.30 -18.25
CA VAL A 93 2.35 0.44 -17.77
C VAL A 93 2.89 1.87 -17.92
N GLU A 94 2.49 2.60 -18.96
CA GLU A 94 2.92 3.98 -19.21
C GLU A 94 2.41 4.95 -18.12
N GLN A 95 1.11 4.90 -17.80
CA GLN A 95 0.48 5.75 -16.78
C GLN A 95 1.03 5.43 -15.38
N GLU A 96 1.36 4.17 -15.11
CA GLU A 96 2.00 3.75 -13.86
C GLU A 96 3.41 4.31 -13.72
N LEU A 97 4.19 4.31 -14.80
CA LEU A 97 5.53 4.89 -14.81
C LEU A 97 5.48 6.41 -14.61
N GLU A 98 4.54 7.11 -15.23
CA GLU A 98 4.34 8.54 -15.02
C GLU A 98 4.05 8.86 -13.54
N PHE A 99 3.10 8.14 -12.92
CA PHE A 99 2.78 8.33 -11.50
C PHE A 99 3.97 8.02 -10.58
N ILE A 100 4.75 6.97 -10.88
CA ILE A 100 5.95 6.64 -10.11
C ILE A 100 6.99 7.77 -10.22
N VAL A 101 7.17 8.34 -11.41
CA VAL A 101 8.08 9.47 -11.60
C VAL A 101 7.63 10.67 -10.79
N GLU A 102 6.35 11.05 -10.84
CA GLU A 102 5.78 12.13 -10.02
C GLU A 102 6.00 11.89 -8.52
N TYR A 103 5.74 10.66 -8.03
CA TYR A 103 5.99 10.30 -6.65
C TYR A 103 7.49 10.41 -6.28
N LEU A 104 8.39 10.00 -7.17
CA LEU A 104 9.83 10.11 -6.95
C LEU A 104 10.30 11.57 -6.93
N GLU A 105 9.71 12.43 -7.75
CA GLU A 105 9.95 13.88 -7.71
C GLU A 105 9.51 14.48 -6.38
N ASP A 106 8.32 14.11 -5.90
CA ASP A 106 7.82 14.54 -4.61
C ASP A 106 8.64 13.98 -3.45
N LEU A 107 9.09 12.73 -3.54
CA LEU A 107 9.97 12.11 -2.56
C LEU A 107 11.33 12.83 -2.51
N LYS A 108 11.87 13.21 -3.67
CA LYS A 108 13.10 13.99 -3.76
C LYS A 108 12.97 15.36 -3.09
N LYS A 109 11.81 16.02 -3.24
CA LYS A 109 11.51 17.33 -2.63
C LYS A 109 11.25 17.22 -1.12
N SER A 110 10.48 16.23 -0.69
CA SER A 110 9.96 16.12 0.67
C SER A 110 10.83 15.31 1.62
N GLU A 111 11.53 14.29 1.14
CA GLU A 111 12.35 13.36 1.95
C GLU A 111 13.70 13.04 1.26
N PRO A 112 14.57 14.03 1.01
CA PRO A 112 15.76 13.89 0.16
C PRO A 112 16.73 12.78 0.61
N GLU A 113 16.94 12.60 1.91
CA GLU A 113 17.80 11.50 2.42
C GLU A 113 17.27 10.11 2.04
N SER A 114 15.95 9.96 1.92
CA SER A 114 15.33 8.70 1.53
C SER A 114 15.38 8.48 0.03
N PHE A 115 15.31 9.56 -0.75
CA PHE A 115 15.58 9.52 -2.17
C PHE A 115 17.04 9.11 -2.45
N GLU A 116 18.01 9.67 -1.72
CA GLU A 116 19.43 9.31 -1.89
C GLU A 116 19.70 7.82 -1.67
N LYS A 117 19.05 7.20 -0.67
CA LYS A 117 19.20 5.77 -0.38
C LYS A 117 18.79 4.86 -1.54
N ILE A 118 17.89 5.33 -2.41
CA ILE A 118 17.37 4.55 -3.55
C ILE A 118 17.90 5.03 -4.90
N ARG A 119 18.60 6.18 -4.95
CA ARG A 119 19.06 6.84 -6.18
C ARG A 119 19.85 5.92 -7.11
N GLU A 120 20.85 5.21 -6.59
CA GLU A 120 21.68 4.33 -7.43
C GLU A 120 20.90 3.15 -8.00
N ARG A 121 19.93 2.63 -7.25
CA ARG A 121 19.04 1.57 -7.72
C ARG A 121 18.07 2.08 -8.78
N LEU A 122 17.56 3.31 -8.64
CA LEU A 122 16.73 3.96 -9.65
C LEU A 122 17.50 4.16 -10.96
N LYS A 123 18.75 4.64 -10.91
CA LYS A 123 19.61 4.75 -12.10
C LYS A 123 19.78 3.42 -12.82
N ALA A 124 20.03 2.34 -12.08
CA ALA A 124 20.17 1.01 -12.66
C ALA A 124 18.86 0.52 -13.32
N LEU A 125 17.69 0.86 -12.75
CA LEU A 125 16.39 0.53 -13.34
C LEU A 125 16.11 1.32 -14.61
N VAL A 126 16.43 2.62 -14.62
CA VAL A 126 16.30 3.48 -15.82
C VAL A 126 17.14 2.90 -16.97
N SER A 127 18.40 2.56 -16.72
CA SER A 127 19.27 1.97 -17.75
C SER A 127 18.72 0.64 -18.31
N ARG A 128 18.11 -0.19 -17.46
CA ARG A 128 17.43 -1.41 -17.91
C ARG A 128 16.18 -1.12 -18.73
N LEU A 129 15.40 -0.12 -18.34
CA LEU A 129 14.21 0.30 -19.08
C LEU A 129 14.57 0.84 -20.47
N GLU A 130 15.62 1.66 -20.56
CA GLU A 130 16.16 2.15 -21.84
C GLU A 130 16.51 1.00 -22.78
N GLN A 131 17.13 -0.07 -22.28
CA GLN A 131 17.45 -1.27 -23.08
C GLN A 131 16.21 -2.05 -23.53
N VAL A 132 15.10 -1.99 -22.80
CA VAL A 132 13.84 -2.65 -23.16
C VAL A 132 13.10 -1.85 -24.23
N VAL A 133 13.08 -0.52 -24.10
CA VAL A 133 12.38 0.38 -25.03
C VAL A 133 13.13 0.56 -26.34
N SER A 134 14.46 0.44 -26.33
CA SER A 134 15.30 0.63 -27.52
C SER A 134 15.43 -0.61 -28.42
N LYS A 135 14.73 -1.71 -28.12
CA LYS A 135 14.69 -2.94 -28.92
C LYS A 135 13.40 -3.04 -29.71
#